data_AF-A0A5B9Y2G2-F1
#
_entry.id   AF-A0A5B9Y2G2-F1
#
_cell.length_a   1.000
_cell.length_b   1.000
_cell.length_c   1.000
_cell.angle_alpha   90.00
_cell.angle_beta   90.00
_cell.angle_gamma   90.00
#
_symmetry.space_group_name_H-M   'P 1'
#
loop_
_entity.id
_entity.type
_entity.pdbx_description
1 polymer ?
#
loop_
_entity_poly.entity_id
_entity_poly.type
_entity_poly.pdbx_seq_one_letter_code
_entity_poly.pdbx_strand_id
1 'polypeptide(L)'
;MDFELGTYLYVVAGFTSNLFFFSYLHHLNEDYKKKKLSTTIFIFDDILDPKTFPYLLPIERKTHFIDHYIKISIIIMTYIPIVLFAPRDSKWYLFFLLLISLMQVIFLVEAIIYILYIKKRVSKYKFFSKEESIINFKKSILEMEKHHECMTFIFTKEKKNKKAISRIKKAQLKMGKELLLLGKENQDYKVLKIFLKYIKKISWGTLLFKDTKGLEIICKDNTYPYSELPRIAIENFLLVLEEAVKT
;
A
#
# COMPACT_ATOMS: atom_id res chain seq x y z
N MET A 1 -18.10 -25.57 -40.86
CA MET A 1 -18.17 -25.05 -39.49
C MET A 1 -18.72 -23.64 -39.60
N ASP A 2 -19.96 -23.44 -39.16
CA ASP A 2 -20.75 -22.27 -39.54
C ASP A 2 -20.08 -20.97 -39.08
N PHE A 3 -19.91 -20.04 -40.01
CA PHE A 3 -19.34 -18.72 -39.79
C PHE A 3 -20.05 -17.98 -38.63
N GLU A 4 -21.34 -18.27 -38.43
CA GLU A 4 -22.14 -17.78 -37.30
C GLU A 4 -21.68 -18.33 -35.94
N LEU A 5 -21.27 -19.59 -35.85
CA LEU A 5 -20.83 -20.22 -34.59
C LEU A 5 -19.46 -19.68 -34.16
N GLY A 6 -18.53 -19.51 -35.09
CA GLY A 6 -17.22 -18.92 -34.81
C GLY A 6 -17.33 -17.48 -34.33
N THR A 7 -18.27 -16.72 -34.91
CA THR A 7 -18.58 -15.35 -34.52
C THR A 7 -19.21 -15.29 -33.12
N TYR A 8 -20.16 -16.18 -32.82
CA TYR A 8 -20.80 -16.26 -31.52
C TYR A 8 -19.81 -16.66 -30.42
N LEU A 9 -18.94 -17.63 -30.69
CA LEU A 9 -17.87 -18.04 -29.78
C LEU A 9 -16.86 -16.92 -29.54
N TYR A 10 -16.51 -16.14 -30.56
CA TYR A 10 -15.61 -14.99 -30.40
C TYR A 10 -16.24 -13.88 -29.54
N VAL A 11 -17.51 -13.57 -29.76
CA VAL A 11 -18.25 -12.57 -28.96
C VAL A 11 -18.39 -13.06 -27.52
N VAL A 12 -18.82 -14.30 -27.31
CA VAL A 12 -18.94 -14.89 -25.96
C VAL A 12 -17.57 -14.94 -25.28
N ALA A 13 -16.50 -15.37 -25.96
CA ALA A 13 -15.15 -15.40 -25.42
C ALA A 13 -14.61 -14.00 -25.09
N GLY A 14 -14.87 -12.99 -25.93
CA GLY A 14 -14.52 -11.59 -25.68
C GLY A 14 -15.30 -10.97 -24.53
N PHE A 15 -16.55 -11.38 -24.36
CA PHE A 15 -17.44 -10.95 -23.28
C PHE A 15 -17.06 -11.60 -21.95
N THR A 16 -16.85 -12.91 -21.94
CA THR A 16 -16.40 -13.66 -20.75
C THR A 16 -14.98 -13.26 -20.36
N SER A 17 -14.06 -13.05 -21.31
CA SER A 17 -12.70 -12.61 -20.99
C SER A 17 -12.67 -11.19 -20.43
N ASN A 18 -13.52 -10.27 -20.92
CA ASN A 18 -13.70 -8.96 -20.26
C ASN A 18 -14.29 -9.12 -18.86
N LEU A 19 -15.38 -9.88 -18.68
CA LEU A 19 -15.98 -10.13 -17.37
C LEU A 19 -14.98 -10.75 -16.39
N PHE A 20 -14.21 -11.76 -16.80
CA PHE A 20 -13.17 -12.39 -15.98
C PHE A 20 -11.99 -11.46 -15.75
N PHE A 21 -11.54 -10.68 -16.74
CA PHE A 21 -10.48 -9.70 -16.57
C PHE A 21 -10.89 -8.58 -15.62
N PHE A 22 -12.14 -8.14 -15.67
CA PHE A 22 -12.69 -7.13 -14.77
C PHE A 22 -13.00 -7.68 -13.38
N SER A 23 -13.57 -8.88 -13.23
CA SER A 23 -13.67 -9.57 -11.94
C SER A 23 -12.29 -9.82 -11.35
N TYR A 24 -11.30 -10.19 -12.16
CA TYR A 24 -9.91 -10.37 -11.73
C TYR A 24 -9.27 -9.03 -11.34
N LEU A 25 -9.44 -7.96 -12.12
CA LEU A 25 -8.98 -6.62 -11.78
C LEU A 25 -9.70 -6.06 -10.55
N HIS A 26 -10.98 -6.38 -10.35
CA HIS A 26 -11.81 -6.02 -9.20
C HIS A 26 -11.37 -6.79 -7.95
N HIS A 27 -11.07 -8.08 -8.08
CA HIS A 27 -10.60 -8.93 -6.99
C HIS A 27 -9.16 -8.61 -6.60
N LEU A 28 -8.26 -8.45 -7.59
CA LEU A 28 -6.95 -7.82 -7.40
C LEU A 28 -7.12 -6.44 -6.76
N ASN A 29 -8.13 -5.66 -7.14
CA ASN A 29 -8.41 -4.37 -6.54
C ASN A 29 -8.81 -4.48 -5.08
N GLU A 30 -9.77 -5.32 -4.69
CA GLU A 30 -10.18 -5.46 -3.29
C GLU A 30 -9.00 -5.87 -2.43
N ASP A 31 -8.23 -6.83 -2.92
CA ASP A 31 -7.10 -7.41 -2.21
C ASP A 31 -5.92 -6.43 -2.14
N TYR A 32 -5.75 -5.54 -3.13
CA TYR A 32 -4.70 -4.50 -3.17
C TYR A 32 -5.16 -3.16 -2.52
N LYS A 33 -6.46 -2.82 -2.55
CA LYS A 33 -7.09 -1.61 -1.96
C LYS A 33 -7.26 -1.75 -0.44
N LYS A 34 -7.60 -2.94 0.07
CA LYS A 34 -7.46 -3.28 1.50
C LYS A 34 -6.00 -3.36 1.97
N LYS A 35 -5.05 -3.47 1.04
CA LYS A 35 -3.61 -3.65 1.30
C LYS A 35 -2.72 -2.42 1.07
N LYS A 36 -3.17 -1.31 0.47
CA LYS A 36 -2.29 -0.16 0.22
C LYS A 36 -2.70 1.15 0.89
N LEU A 37 -3.96 1.60 0.80
CA LEU A 37 -4.40 2.88 1.37
C LEU A 37 -4.93 2.72 2.79
N SER A 38 -5.88 1.81 2.98
CA SER A 38 -6.35 1.41 4.31
C SER A 38 -5.19 0.89 5.14
N THR A 39 -4.22 0.25 4.52
CA THR A 39 -3.04 -0.34 5.13
C THR A 39 -2.01 0.72 5.36
N THR A 40 -1.67 1.66 4.47
CA THR A 40 -0.76 2.75 4.87
C THR A 40 -1.35 3.55 6.04
N ILE A 41 -2.66 3.78 6.06
CA ILE A 41 -3.33 4.45 7.18
C ILE A 41 -3.42 3.56 8.44
N PHE A 42 -3.86 2.30 8.38
CA PHE A 42 -3.90 1.34 9.50
C PHE A 42 -2.52 0.92 10.02
N ILE A 43 -1.54 0.74 9.12
CA ILE A 43 -0.16 0.31 9.39
C ILE A 43 0.55 1.38 10.18
N PHE A 44 0.32 2.63 9.82
CA PHE A 44 0.84 3.71 10.61
C PHE A 44 -0.01 3.89 11.87
N ASP A 45 -1.35 3.84 11.87
CA ASP A 45 -2.14 3.98 13.11
C ASP A 45 -1.75 2.99 14.24
N ASP A 46 -1.28 1.77 13.89
CA ASP A 46 -0.76 0.79 14.86
C ASP A 46 0.59 1.20 15.52
N ILE A 47 1.35 2.14 14.93
CA ILE A 47 2.73 2.52 15.32
C ILE A 47 2.98 4.03 15.44
N LEU A 48 2.24 4.86 14.73
CA LEU A 48 2.34 6.32 14.63
C LEU A 48 0.92 6.88 14.49
N ASP A 49 0.47 7.64 15.47
CA ASP A 49 -0.79 8.38 15.32
C ASP A 49 -0.59 9.51 14.28
N PRO A 50 -1.38 9.57 13.19
CA PRO A 50 -1.26 10.57 12.14
C PRO A 50 -1.50 12.01 12.62
N LYS A 51 -2.11 12.20 13.80
CA LYS A 51 -2.20 13.52 14.45
C LYS A 51 -0.87 13.96 15.05
N THR A 52 -0.09 13.00 15.56
CA THR A 52 1.23 13.24 16.17
C THR A 52 2.37 13.14 15.17
N PHE A 53 2.24 12.32 14.11
CA PHE A 53 3.27 12.16 13.10
C PHE A 53 2.71 12.30 11.66
N PRO A 54 2.99 13.41 10.97
CA PRO A 54 2.51 13.63 9.61
C PRO A 54 3.36 12.91 8.57
N TYR A 55 3.00 11.66 8.26
CA TYR A 55 3.73 10.82 7.29
C TYR A 55 3.17 10.85 5.85
N LEU A 56 2.00 11.46 5.63
CA LEU A 56 1.30 11.39 4.35
C LEU A 56 1.80 12.46 3.37
N LEU A 57 2.50 12.01 2.31
CA LEU A 57 3.06 12.90 1.29
C LEU A 57 2.11 13.08 0.09
N PRO A 58 2.08 14.25 -0.58
CA PRO A 58 1.26 14.51 -1.77
C PRO A 58 1.46 13.48 -2.90
N ILE A 59 2.65 12.88 -3.00
CA ILE A 59 2.94 11.85 -4.00
C ILE A 59 2.13 10.57 -3.78
N GLU A 60 1.81 10.24 -2.53
CA GLU A 60 0.98 9.08 -2.17
C GLU A 60 -0.46 9.32 -2.60
N ARG A 61 -0.96 10.55 -2.42
CA ARG A 61 -2.24 10.99 -2.98
C ARG A 61 -2.24 10.85 -4.51
N LYS A 62 -1.22 11.37 -5.20
CA LYS A 62 -1.12 11.31 -6.67
C LYS A 62 -1.06 9.89 -7.21
N THR A 63 -0.21 9.04 -6.65
CA THR A 63 -0.08 7.64 -7.09
C THR A 63 -1.37 6.86 -6.95
N HIS A 64 -2.20 7.16 -5.95
CA HIS A 64 -3.53 6.59 -5.85
C HIS A 64 -4.46 7.04 -6.99
N PHE A 65 -4.46 8.32 -7.38
CA PHE A 65 -5.28 8.76 -8.52
C PHE A 65 -4.76 8.25 -9.87
N ILE A 66 -3.44 8.14 -10.06
CA ILE A 66 -2.82 7.61 -11.28
C ILE A 66 -3.24 6.16 -11.53
N ASP A 67 -3.25 5.31 -10.50
CA ASP A 67 -3.68 3.91 -10.62
C ASP A 67 -5.15 3.78 -11.08
N HIS A 68 -6.01 4.73 -10.68
CA HIS A 68 -7.41 4.76 -11.13
C HIS A 68 -7.56 5.30 -12.54
N TYR A 69 -6.76 6.31 -12.90
CA TYR A 69 -6.71 6.81 -14.26
C TYR A 69 -6.32 5.70 -15.26
N ILE A 70 -5.27 4.93 -14.96
CA ILE A 70 -4.84 3.79 -15.80
C ILE A 70 -5.99 2.78 -15.99
N LYS A 71 -6.74 2.47 -14.93
CA LYS A 71 -7.89 1.56 -15.00
C LYS A 71 -8.99 2.08 -15.92
N ILE A 72 -9.34 3.37 -15.79
CA ILE A 72 -10.32 4.01 -16.70
C ILE A 72 -9.81 4.00 -18.14
N SER A 73 -8.53 4.28 -18.37
CA SER A 73 -7.93 4.20 -19.70
C SER A 73 -8.02 2.80 -20.30
N ILE A 74 -7.77 1.74 -19.51
CA ILE A 74 -7.91 0.36 -19.97
C ILE A 74 -9.38 0.03 -20.34
N ILE A 75 -10.34 0.47 -19.51
CA ILE A 75 -11.78 0.30 -19.77
C ILE A 75 -12.14 0.91 -21.13
N ILE A 76 -11.72 2.15 -21.38
CA ILE A 76 -11.99 2.84 -22.66
C ILE A 76 -11.24 2.17 -23.82
N MET A 77 -9.97 1.80 -23.63
CA MET A 77 -9.14 1.19 -24.66
C MET A 77 -9.60 -0.21 -25.07
N THR A 78 -10.25 -0.96 -24.17
CA THR A 78 -10.84 -2.28 -24.51
C THR A 78 -12.12 -2.14 -25.32
N TYR A 79 -12.88 -1.05 -25.15
CA TYR A 79 -14.11 -0.81 -25.90
C TYR A 79 -13.84 -0.55 -27.39
N ILE A 80 -12.78 0.19 -27.72
CA ILE A 80 -12.46 0.61 -29.10
C ILE A 80 -12.28 -0.60 -30.05
N PRO A 81 -11.43 -1.60 -29.75
CA PRO A 81 -11.31 -2.80 -30.58
C PRO A 81 -12.61 -3.59 -30.68
N ILE A 82 -13.39 -3.69 -29.60
CA ILE A 82 -14.64 -4.44 -29.61
C ILE A 82 -15.64 -3.83 -30.61
N VAL A 83 -15.73 -2.50 -30.67
CA VAL A 83 -16.59 -1.80 -31.63
C VAL A 83 -16.03 -1.90 -33.06
N LEU A 84 -14.72 -1.81 -33.24
CA LEU A 84 -14.09 -1.83 -34.57
C LEU A 84 -14.11 -3.21 -35.22
N PHE A 85 -13.91 -4.27 -34.43
CA PHE A 85 -13.84 -5.66 -34.90
C PHE A 85 -15.16 -6.43 -34.74
N ALA A 86 -16.23 -5.78 -34.28
CA ALA A 86 -17.54 -6.40 -34.22
C ALA A 86 -18.09 -6.67 -35.65
N PRO A 87 -18.64 -7.87 -35.90
CA PRO A 87 -19.15 -8.30 -37.20
C PRO A 87 -20.43 -7.51 -37.56
N ARG A 88 -20.28 -6.49 -38.40
CA ARG A 88 -21.36 -5.55 -38.76
C ARG A 88 -22.53 -6.20 -39.48
N ASP A 89 -22.27 -7.28 -40.22
CA ASP A 89 -23.27 -7.97 -41.03
C ASP A 89 -24.14 -8.95 -40.22
N SER A 90 -23.90 -9.07 -38.91
CA SER A 90 -24.71 -9.91 -38.04
C SER A 90 -26.04 -9.25 -37.69
N LYS A 91 -27.15 -9.99 -37.81
CA LYS A 91 -28.47 -9.58 -37.28
C LYS A 91 -28.46 -9.23 -35.79
N TRP A 92 -27.46 -9.70 -35.05
CA TRP A 92 -27.28 -9.45 -33.61
C TRP A 92 -26.30 -8.32 -33.31
N TYR A 93 -25.70 -7.70 -34.32
CA TYR A 93 -24.68 -6.65 -34.17
C TYR A 93 -25.15 -5.53 -33.25
N LEU A 94 -26.35 -4.99 -33.50
CA LEU A 94 -26.92 -3.90 -32.71
C LEU A 94 -27.15 -4.32 -31.24
N PHE A 95 -27.67 -5.52 -31.02
CA PHE A 95 -27.92 -6.06 -29.69
C PHE A 95 -26.62 -6.21 -28.90
N PHE A 96 -25.58 -6.78 -29.50
CA PHE A 96 -24.28 -6.95 -28.84
C PHE A 96 -23.60 -5.61 -28.54
N LEU A 97 -23.67 -4.67 -29.48
CA LEU A 97 -23.10 -3.34 -29.30
C LEU A 97 -23.81 -2.59 -28.15
N LEU A 98 -25.13 -2.66 -28.08
CA LEU A 98 -25.91 -2.10 -26.95
C LEU A 98 -25.54 -2.76 -25.62
N LEU A 99 -25.42 -4.08 -25.58
CA LEU A 99 -25.07 -4.81 -24.35
C LEU A 99 -23.67 -4.45 -23.85
N ILE A 100 -22.68 -4.41 -24.74
CA ILE A 100 -21.30 -4.01 -24.40
C ILE A 100 -21.26 -2.55 -23.96
N SER A 101 -21.99 -1.67 -24.64
CA SER A 101 -22.08 -0.24 -24.27
C SER A 101 -22.70 -0.07 -22.88
N LEU A 102 -23.76 -0.80 -22.57
CA LEU A 102 -24.40 -0.79 -21.26
C LEU A 102 -23.44 -1.25 -20.16
N MET A 103 -22.69 -2.34 -20.39
CA MET A 103 -21.67 -2.79 -19.44
C MET A 103 -20.57 -1.75 -19.22
N GLN A 104 -20.09 -1.11 -20.29
CA GLN A 104 -19.08 -0.05 -20.20
C GLN A 104 -19.58 1.14 -19.37
N VAL A 105 -20.83 1.55 -19.55
CA VAL A 105 -21.46 2.59 -18.73
C VAL A 105 -21.51 2.17 -17.27
N ILE A 106 -21.94 0.94 -16.96
CA ILE A 106 -21.96 0.42 -15.58
C ILE A 106 -20.55 0.48 -14.95
N PHE A 107 -19.52 0.04 -15.67
CA PHE A 107 -18.14 0.07 -15.16
C PHE A 107 -17.60 1.48 -14.96
N LEU A 108 -17.92 2.41 -15.85
CA LEU A 108 -17.55 3.82 -15.67
C LEU A 108 -18.25 4.42 -14.45
N VAL A 109 -19.53 4.12 -14.24
CA VAL A 109 -20.29 4.55 -13.06
C VAL A 109 -19.66 3.99 -11.78
N GLU A 110 -19.34 2.70 -11.74
CA GLU A 110 -18.64 2.09 -10.60
C GLU A 110 -17.28 2.75 -10.33
N ALA A 111 -16.50 3.01 -11.37
CA ALA A 111 -15.20 3.69 -11.25
C ALA A 111 -15.36 5.11 -10.69
N ILE A 112 -16.36 5.87 -11.14
CA ILE A 112 -16.66 7.22 -10.65
C ILE A 112 -17.09 7.17 -9.19
N ILE A 113 -18.05 6.31 -8.82
CA ILE A 113 -18.51 6.13 -7.44
C ILE A 113 -17.31 5.81 -6.54
N TYR A 114 -16.43 4.92 -6.98
CA TYR A 114 -15.24 4.56 -6.24
C TYR A 114 -14.26 5.74 -6.08
N ILE A 115 -14.00 6.52 -7.13
CA ILE A 115 -13.14 7.72 -7.06
C ILE A 115 -13.72 8.72 -6.07
N LEU A 116 -15.04 8.96 -6.09
CA LEU A 116 -15.71 9.86 -5.16
C LEU A 116 -15.61 9.36 -3.71
N TYR A 117 -15.82 8.07 -3.48
CA TYR A 117 -15.64 7.43 -2.18
C TYR A 117 -14.21 7.62 -1.65
N ILE A 118 -13.20 7.37 -2.48
CA ILE A 118 -11.80 7.56 -2.09
C ILE A 118 -11.47 9.02 -1.87
N LYS A 119 -11.94 9.93 -2.74
CA LYS A 119 -11.75 11.38 -2.55
C LYS A 119 -12.28 11.82 -1.18
N LYS A 120 -13.48 11.37 -0.80
CA LYS A 120 -14.09 11.66 0.51
C LYS A 120 -13.31 11.07 1.69
N ARG A 121 -12.69 9.89 1.53
CA ARG A 121 -11.88 9.26 2.58
C ARG A 121 -10.52 9.95 2.71
N VAL A 122 -9.85 10.18 1.58
CA VAL A 122 -8.53 10.81 1.48
C VAL A 122 -8.57 12.27 1.92
N SER A 123 -9.67 12.99 1.66
CA SER A 123 -9.81 14.41 2.07
C SER A 123 -9.82 14.62 3.58
N LYS A 124 -10.04 13.56 4.38
CA LYS A 124 -9.94 13.64 5.84
C LYS A 124 -8.49 13.73 6.34
N TYR A 125 -7.53 13.41 5.48
CA TYR A 125 -6.11 13.42 5.83
C TYR A 125 -5.44 14.67 5.30
N LYS A 126 -4.64 15.31 6.16
CA LYS A 126 -3.74 16.38 5.73
C LYS A 126 -2.53 15.74 5.04
N PHE A 127 -2.21 16.24 3.85
CA PHE A 127 -1.01 15.86 3.11
C PHE A 127 0.02 16.96 3.29
N PHE A 128 1.22 16.58 3.72
CA PHE A 128 2.23 17.52 4.15
C PHE A 128 3.28 17.71 3.07
N SER A 129 3.76 18.95 2.91
CA SER A 129 4.90 19.19 2.03
C SER A 129 6.14 18.42 2.51
N LYS A 130 7.12 18.28 1.64
CA LYS A 130 8.41 17.67 2.00
C LYS A 130 9.06 18.39 3.19
N GLU A 131 9.04 19.72 3.18
CA GLU A 131 9.62 20.56 4.22
C GLU A 131 8.86 20.42 5.54
N GLU A 132 7.53 20.47 5.50
CA GLU A 132 6.68 20.27 6.69
C GLU A 132 6.93 18.90 7.33
N SER A 133 7.09 17.86 6.50
CA SER A 133 7.33 16.50 6.99
C SER A 133 8.69 16.37 7.67
N ILE A 134 9.73 17.05 7.15
CA ILE A 134 11.06 17.07 7.76
C ILE A 134 11.02 17.81 9.10
N ILE A 135 10.41 18.99 9.15
CA ILE A 135 10.30 19.79 10.38
C ILE A 135 9.60 18.99 11.48
N ASN A 136 8.45 18.38 11.16
CA ASN A 136 7.71 17.59 12.13
C ASN A 136 8.45 16.30 12.52
N PHE A 137 9.19 15.68 11.59
CA PHE A 137 10.02 14.52 11.92
C PHE A 137 11.12 14.85 12.93
N LYS A 138 11.82 15.98 12.74
CA LYS A 138 12.81 16.44 13.72
C LYS A 138 12.18 16.69 15.08
N LYS A 139 11.08 17.46 15.11
CA LYS A 139 10.38 17.82 16.34
C LYS A 139 9.77 16.63 17.10
N SER A 140 9.24 15.65 16.38
CA SER A 140 8.43 14.59 17.02
C SER A 140 9.21 13.31 17.30
N ILE A 141 10.26 13.04 16.53
CA ILE A 141 10.97 11.75 16.58
C ILE A 141 12.43 11.93 17.02
N LEU A 142 13.17 12.93 16.52
CA LEU A 142 14.56 13.14 16.95
C LEU A 142 14.66 13.70 18.37
N GLU A 143 13.66 14.47 18.81
CA GLU A 143 13.58 15.03 20.16
C GLU A 143 12.91 14.07 21.16
N MET A 144 12.52 12.86 20.74
CA MET A 144 11.86 11.89 21.60
C MET A 144 12.85 11.25 22.57
N GLU A 145 12.51 11.23 23.87
CA GLU A 145 13.32 10.56 24.88
C GLU A 145 13.46 9.07 24.60
N LYS A 146 14.69 8.55 24.78
CA LYS A 146 15.03 7.15 24.62
C LYS A 146 14.94 6.46 25.97
N HIS A 147 14.22 5.35 26.05
CA HIS A 147 14.00 4.68 27.34
C HIS A 147 14.47 3.23 27.37
N HIS A 148 14.51 2.52 26.23
CA HIS A 148 14.74 1.08 26.20
C HIS A 148 16.07 0.68 25.55
N GLU A 149 16.83 1.65 25.02
CA GLU A 149 18.13 1.44 24.35
C GLU A 149 18.15 0.26 23.35
N CYS A 150 17.09 0.16 22.55
CA CYS A 150 16.81 -1.03 21.75
C CYS A 150 17.40 -1.03 20.32
N MET A 151 18.65 -1.47 20.13
CA MET A 151 19.31 -1.55 18.80
C MET A 151 18.75 -2.61 17.84
N THR A 152 18.13 -3.67 18.37
CA THR A 152 17.33 -4.65 17.60
C THR A 152 16.30 -5.27 18.53
N PHE A 153 15.18 -5.76 17.97
CA PHE A 153 14.17 -6.48 18.76
C PHE A 153 13.64 -7.72 18.04
N ILE A 154 13.22 -8.70 18.84
CA ILE A 154 12.61 -9.96 18.40
C ILE A 154 11.29 -10.21 19.15
N PHE A 155 10.56 -11.28 18.81
CA PHE A 155 9.28 -11.60 19.43
C PHE A 155 9.29 -12.99 20.06
N THR A 156 8.66 -13.18 21.22
CA THR A 156 8.66 -14.45 21.98
C THR A 156 8.08 -15.64 21.21
N LYS A 157 7.06 -15.44 20.36
CA LYS A 157 6.37 -16.53 19.63
C LYS A 157 6.89 -16.75 18.20
N GLU A 158 8.20 -16.91 18.02
CA GLU A 158 8.82 -17.06 16.69
C GLU A 158 8.24 -18.19 15.84
N LYS A 159 8.01 -19.37 16.44
CA LYS A 159 7.55 -20.56 15.71
C LYS A 159 6.15 -20.39 15.11
N LYS A 160 5.23 -19.71 15.83
CA LYS A 160 3.84 -19.51 15.37
C LYS A 160 3.71 -18.40 14.31
N ASN A 161 4.62 -17.42 14.33
CA ASN A 161 4.55 -16.21 13.51
C ASN A 161 5.80 -16.02 12.63
N LYS A 162 6.43 -17.12 12.19
CA LYS A 162 7.72 -17.11 11.46
C LYS A 162 7.76 -16.15 10.27
N LYS A 163 6.68 -16.06 9.49
CA LYS A 163 6.60 -15.18 8.31
C LYS A 163 6.56 -13.69 8.68
N ALA A 164 5.79 -13.32 9.70
CA ALA A 164 5.71 -11.96 10.23
C ALA A 164 7.07 -11.50 10.76
N ILE A 165 7.68 -12.33 11.61
CA ILE A 165 8.94 -12.03 12.28
C ILE A 165 10.11 -11.97 11.29
N SER A 166 10.15 -12.87 10.31
CA SER A 166 11.15 -12.80 9.23
C SER A 166 11.08 -11.48 8.46
N ARG A 167 9.87 -10.95 8.20
CA ARG A 167 9.70 -9.65 7.53
C ARG A 167 10.21 -8.50 8.40
N ILE A 168 9.91 -8.52 9.69
CA ILE A 168 10.36 -7.51 10.65
C ILE A 168 11.89 -7.51 10.77
N LYS A 169 12.51 -8.69 10.95
CA LYS A 169 13.99 -8.82 10.95
C LYS A 169 14.62 -8.30 9.66
N LYS A 170 14.05 -8.63 8.50
CA LYS A 170 14.51 -8.10 7.20
C LYS A 170 14.33 -6.57 7.09
N ALA A 171 13.33 -6.00 7.75
CA ALA A 171 13.12 -4.55 7.78
C ALA A 171 14.22 -3.85 8.61
N GLN A 172 14.49 -4.34 9.83
CA GLN A 172 15.56 -3.84 10.70
C GLN A 172 16.93 -3.91 10.00
N LEU A 173 17.27 -5.07 9.40
CA LEU A 173 18.53 -5.24 8.65
C LEU A 173 18.65 -4.30 7.45
N LYS A 174 17.58 -4.10 6.68
CA LYS A 174 17.61 -3.22 5.51
C LYS A 174 17.73 -1.76 5.91
N MET A 175 17.06 -1.35 6.98
CA MET A 175 17.17 -0.01 7.56
C MET A 175 18.62 0.29 7.97
N GLY A 176 19.26 -0.60 8.74
CA GLY A 176 20.66 -0.40 9.15
C GLY A 176 21.62 -0.23 7.96
N LYS A 177 21.48 -1.06 6.92
CA LYS A 177 22.26 -0.90 5.68
C LYS A 177 22.01 0.43 4.98
N GLU A 178 20.74 0.86 4.89
CA GLU A 178 20.39 2.13 4.23
C GLU A 178 20.90 3.34 5.02
N LEU A 179 20.91 3.27 6.35
CA LEU A 179 21.42 4.34 7.22
C LEU A 179 22.94 4.46 7.17
N LEU A 180 23.68 3.34 7.20
CA LEU A 180 25.14 3.33 7.07
C LEU A 180 25.64 3.94 5.74
N LEU A 181 24.84 3.82 4.68
CA LEU A 181 25.17 4.40 3.37
C LEU A 181 24.90 5.91 3.25
N LEU A 182 24.28 6.54 4.25
CA LEU A 182 23.98 7.97 4.19
C LEU A 182 25.24 8.85 4.32
N GLY A 183 26.26 8.46 5.09
CA GLY A 183 27.44 9.30 5.34
C GLY A 183 27.11 10.62 6.07
N LYS A 184 28.03 11.61 6.02
CA LYS A 184 27.99 12.83 6.86
C LYS A 184 27.22 14.04 6.31
N GLU A 185 26.72 14.02 5.08
CA GLU A 185 26.04 15.18 4.49
C GLU A 185 24.61 15.39 5.02
N ASN A 186 24.05 16.59 4.83
CA ASN A 186 22.70 16.92 5.27
C ASN A 186 21.64 16.09 4.52
N GLN A 187 21.19 15.02 5.17
CA GLN A 187 20.37 13.96 4.58
C GLN A 187 19.00 13.79 5.22
N ASP A 188 18.49 14.80 5.91
CA ASP A 188 17.21 14.79 6.64
C ASP A 188 16.06 14.13 5.88
N TYR A 189 15.90 14.47 4.60
CA TYR A 189 14.86 13.87 3.78
C TYR A 189 15.11 12.39 3.46
N LYS A 190 16.36 12.00 3.24
CA LYS A 190 16.71 10.59 3.01
C LYS A 190 16.50 9.78 4.30
N VAL A 191 16.88 10.33 5.47
CA VAL A 191 16.61 9.76 6.80
C VAL A 191 15.12 9.55 6.99
N LEU A 192 14.30 10.59 6.76
CA LEU A 192 12.84 10.49 6.80
C LEU A 192 12.31 9.40 5.86
N LYS A 193 12.81 9.32 4.62
CA LYS A 193 12.40 8.31 3.65
C LYS A 193 12.72 6.89 4.12
N ILE A 194 13.87 6.67 4.75
CA ILE A 194 14.26 5.39 5.33
C ILE A 194 13.35 5.05 6.52
N PHE A 195 13.11 6.01 7.41
CA PHE A 195 12.19 5.86 8.55
C PHE A 195 10.80 5.40 8.10
N LEU A 196 10.17 6.14 7.18
CA LEU A 196 8.83 5.82 6.67
C LEU A 196 8.77 4.43 6.04
N LYS A 197 9.80 4.06 5.28
CA LYS A 197 9.91 2.73 4.66
C LYS A 197 10.10 1.62 5.68
N TYR A 198 10.85 1.89 6.74
CA TYR A 198 11.08 0.97 7.85
C TYR A 198 9.79 0.72 8.63
N ILE A 199 9.15 1.77 9.15
CA ILE A 199 7.89 1.66 9.91
C ILE A 199 6.83 0.94 9.09
N LYS A 200 6.65 1.34 7.82
CA LYS A 200 5.72 0.66 6.91
C LYS A 200 5.96 -0.85 6.88
N LYS A 201 7.22 -1.28 6.74
CA LYS A 201 7.54 -2.72 6.71
C LYS A 201 7.30 -3.42 8.03
N ILE A 202 7.55 -2.77 9.16
CA ILE A 202 7.26 -3.32 10.49
C ILE A 202 5.77 -3.60 10.59
N SER A 203 4.91 -2.63 10.33
CA SER A 203 3.47 -2.86 10.49
C SER A 203 2.86 -3.72 9.37
N TRP A 204 3.46 -3.80 8.19
CA TRP A 204 3.15 -4.90 7.25
C TRP A 204 3.50 -6.28 7.79
N GLY A 205 4.54 -6.38 8.61
CA GLY A 205 4.91 -7.59 9.33
C GLY A 205 3.88 -7.90 10.41
N THR A 206 3.40 -6.89 11.14
CA THR A 206 2.46 -7.07 12.25
C THR A 206 1.08 -7.55 11.81
N LEU A 207 0.59 -7.09 10.66
CA LEU A 207 -0.68 -7.57 10.08
C LEU A 207 -0.69 -9.06 9.76
N LEU A 208 0.47 -9.72 9.72
CA LEU A 208 0.57 -11.16 9.52
C LEU A 208 0.56 -11.96 10.83
N PHE A 209 0.52 -11.31 11.99
CA PHE A 209 0.33 -11.99 13.25
C PHE A 209 -1.08 -12.59 13.29
N LYS A 210 -1.16 -13.91 13.41
CA LYS A 210 -2.45 -14.61 13.53
C LYS A 210 -3.12 -14.38 14.88
N ASP A 211 -2.31 -14.12 15.91
CA ASP A 211 -2.71 -13.81 17.27
C ASP A 211 -1.60 -13.00 17.95
N THR A 212 -1.98 -11.87 18.54
CA THR A 212 -1.09 -10.97 19.30
C THR A 212 -1.20 -11.17 20.81
N LYS A 213 -2.16 -11.98 21.30
CA LYS A 213 -2.30 -12.27 22.74
C LYS A 213 -1.06 -12.97 23.28
N GLY A 214 -0.44 -12.39 24.30
CA GLY A 214 0.81 -12.90 24.89
C GLY A 214 1.98 -12.90 23.89
N LEU A 215 1.95 -12.02 22.88
CA LEU A 215 3.13 -11.71 22.09
C LEU A 215 3.92 -10.64 22.87
N GLU A 216 5.18 -10.92 23.12
CA GLU A 216 6.09 -9.99 23.81
C GLU A 216 7.26 -9.69 22.90
N ILE A 217 7.81 -8.50 23.07
CA ILE A 217 8.93 -7.96 22.33
C ILE A 217 10.14 -8.10 23.23
N ILE A 218 11.12 -8.87 22.79
CA ILE A 218 12.38 -9.02 23.51
C ILE A 218 13.34 -7.99 22.93
N CYS A 219 13.89 -7.16 23.80
CA CYS A 219 14.98 -6.26 23.47
C CYS A 219 16.10 -6.37 24.49
N LYS A 220 17.28 -6.80 24.04
CA LYS A 220 18.38 -7.24 24.92
C LYS A 220 17.83 -8.26 25.94
N ASP A 221 17.93 -7.95 27.23
CA ASP A 221 17.49 -8.80 28.34
C ASP A 221 16.08 -8.46 28.84
N ASN A 222 15.45 -7.41 28.29
CA ASN A 222 14.13 -6.94 28.72
C ASN A 222 13.03 -7.45 27.79
N THR A 223 11.86 -7.71 28.38
CA THR A 223 10.63 -8.11 27.67
C THR A 223 9.56 -7.05 27.84
N TYR A 224 8.95 -6.65 26.74
CA TYR A 224 7.91 -5.63 26.67
C TYR A 224 6.63 -6.19 26.06
N PRO A 225 5.45 -5.70 26.47
CA PRO A 225 4.20 -6.07 25.84
C PRO A 225 4.15 -5.59 24.38
N TYR A 226 3.40 -6.30 23.54
CA TYR A 226 3.22 -5.93 22.13
C TYR A 226 2.70 -4.49 21.92
N SER A 227 1.94 -3.95 22.87
CA SER A 227 1.47 -2.56 22.86
C SER A 227 2.58 -1.51 22.80
N GLU A 228 3.81 -1.88 23.19
CA GLU A 228 4.99 -0.99 23.15
C GLU A 228 5.77 -1.07 21.84
N LEU A 229 5.37 -1.94 20.90
CA LEU A 229 5.96 -2.00 19.56
C LEU A 229 6.14 -0.63 18.89
N PRO A 230 5.19 0.31 18.98
CA PRO A 230 5.32 1.62 18.37
C PRO A 230 6.60 2.34 18.79
N ARG A 231 6.78 2.45 20.11
CA ARG A 231 7.89 3.14 20.75
C ARG A 231 9.20 2.40 20.52
N ILE A 232 9.21 1.07 20.69
CA ILE A 232 10.40 0.24 20.46
C ILE A 232 10.87 0.35 19.01
N ALA A 233 9.96 0.37 18.03
CA ALA A 233 10.33 0.53 16.63
C ALA A 233 10.98 1.90 16.35
N ILE A 234 10.46 2.98 16.95
CA ILE A 234 11.03 4.32 16.82
C ILE A 234 12.41 4.40 17.47
N GLU A 235 12.54 3.95 18.72
CA GLU A 235 13.82 3.93 19.43
C GLU A 235 14.87 3.10 18.68
N ASN A 236 14.45 1.96 18.11
CA ASN A 236 15.30 1.15 17.26
C ASN A 236 15.86 1.92 16.08
N PHE A 237 15.03 2.69 15.39
CA PHE A 237 15.49 3.53 14.29
C PHE A 237 16.49 4.59 14.76
N LEU A 238 16.20 5.30 15.86
CA LEU A 238 17.02 6.39 16.37
C LEU A 238 18.41 5.94 16.80
N LEU A 239 18.52 4.79 17.47
CA LEU A 239 19.80 4.27 17.92
C LEU A 239 20.67 3.81 16.75
N VAL A 240 20.07 3.15 15.76
CA VAL A 240 20.80 2.75 14.55
C VAL A 240 21.23 3.96 13.73
N LEU A 241 20.40 5.02 13.69
CA LEU A 241 20.76 6.29 13.05
C LEU A 241 21.97 6.94 13.73
N GLU A 242 22.00 7.03 15.05
CA GLU A 242 23.14 7.59 15.78
C GLU A 242 24.43 6.82 15.54
N GLU A 243 24.37 5.49 15.56
CA GLU A 243 25.52 4.64 15.28
C GLU A 243 26.04 4.85 13.85
N ALA A 244 25.12 4.96 12.89
CA ALA A 244 25.48 5.22 11.49
C ALA A 244 26.10 6.61 11.28
N VAL A 245 25.78 7.61 12.11
CA VAL A 245 26.38 8.95 12.04
C VAL A 245 27.77 9.00 12.68
N LYS A 246 28.04 8.12 13.66
CA LYS A 246 29.36 7.99 14.31
C LYS A 246 30.40 7.28 13.44
N THR A 247 29.97 6.42 12.53
CA THR A 247 30.82 5.61 11.64
C THR A 247 31.21 6.40 10.39
#